data_AF-A0A960NTT0-F1
#
_entry.id   AF-A0A960NTT0-F1
#
_cell.length_a   1.000
_cell.length_b   1.000
_cell.length_c   1.000
_cell.angle_alpha   90.00
_cell.angle_beta   90.00
_cell.angle_gamma   90.00
#
_symmetry.space_group_name_H-M   'P 1'
#
loop_
_entity.id
_entity.type
_entity.pdbx_description
1 polymer ?
#
loop_
_entity_poly.entity_id
_entity_poly.type
_entity_poly.pdbx_seq_one_letter_code
_entity_poly.pdbx_strand_id
1 'polypeptide(L)'
;MMNRMLDGQPSPHASEAKIAATAHGDVMNCALRLKVPCYFAWGYHNVTCPPTSMYAAYNVITMPKLLLLALDTGHTTIPAETAIINDWITTKLGLE
;
A
#
# COMPACT_ATOMS: atom_id res chain seq x y z
N MET A 1 4.40 -2.43 -11.60
CA MET A 1 4.18 -3.88 -11.33
C MET A 1 3.23 -4.61 -12.31
N MET A 2 3.14 -4.23 -13.59
CA MET A 2 2.46 -5.06 -14.63
C MET A 2 3.17 -4.86 -15.97
N ASN A 3 4.39 -5.38 -16.06
CA ASN A 3 5.13 -5.38 -17.33
C ASN A 3 4.71 -6.55 -18.25
N ARG A 4 3.78 -7.40 -17.80
CA ARG A 4 3.26 -8.55 -18.53
C ARG A 4 1.74 -8.54 -18.58
N MET A 5 1.20 -9.05 -19.68
CA MET A 5 -0.21 -9.35 -19.89
C MET A 5 -0.60 -10.66 -19.17
N LEU A 6 -1.90 -10.99 -19.18
CA LEU A 6 -2.43 -12.22 -18.54
C LEU A 6 -1.88 -13.52 -19.16
N ASP A 7 -1.48 -13.48 -20.44
CA ASP A 7 -0.84 -14.59 -21.16
C ASP A 7 0.68 -14.69 -20.92
N GLY A 8 1.22 -13.83 -20.04
CA GLY A 8 2.65 -13.77 -19.72
C GLY A 8 3.51 -12.99 -20.73
N GLN A 9 2.95 -12.53 -21.84
CA GLN A 9 3.68 -11.72 -22.82
C GLN A 9 3.96 -10.31 -22.28
N PRO A 10 5.03 -9.64 -22.72
CA PRO A 10 5.28 -8.26 -22.33
C PRO A 10 4.10 -7.34 -22.67
N SER A 11 3.76 -6.44 -21.75
CA SER A 11 2.77 -5.39 -22.01
C SER A 11 3.26 -4.49 -23.17
N PRO A 12 2.37 -4.03 -24.06
CA PRO A 12 2.76 -3.17 -25.18
C PRO A 12 3.17 -1.77 -24.69
N HIS A 13 2.94 -1.48 -23.40
CA HIS A 13 3.38 -0.27 -22.73
C HIS A 13 4.66 -0.47 -21.89
N ALA A 14 5.20 -1.69 -21.83
CA ALA A 14 6.39 -2.03 -21.07
C ALA A 14 7.69 -1.72 -21.85
N SER A 15 7.77 -0.54 -22.49
CA SER A 15 9.05 -0.08 -23.03
C SER A 15 10.00 0.28 -21.89
N GLU A 16 11.30 0.09 -22.10
CA GLU A 16 12.32 0.39 -21.07
C GLU A 16 12.19 1.81 -20.52
N ALA A 17 11.99 2.79 -21.41
CA ALA A 17 11.80 4.18 -21.01
C ALA A 17 10.57 4.39 -20.11
N LYS A 18 9.45 3.71 -20.39
CA LYS A 18 8.22 3.80 -19.57
C LYS A 18 8.38 3.08 -18.24
N ILE A 19 9.06 1.94 -18.22
CA ILE A 19 9.40 1.22 -16.98
C ILE A 19 10.29 2.10 -16.10
N ALA A 20 11.34 2.69 -16.66
CA ALA A 20 12.24 3.58 -15.93
C ALA A 20 11.50 4.81 -15.38
N ALA A 21 10.70 5.47 -16.22
CA ALA A 21 9.91 6.64 -15.81
C ALA A 21 8.93 6.31 -14.69
N THR A 22 8.21 5.18 -14.78
CA THR A 22 7.23 4.77 -13.75
C THR A 22 7.90 4.31 -12.46
N ALA A 23 9.11 3.75 -12.51
CA ALA A 23 9.86 3.37 -11.30
C ALA A 23 10.14 4.58 -10.40
N HIS A 24 10.34 5.78 -10.95
CA HIS A 24 10.53 6.99 -10.15
C HIS A 24 9.29 7.40 -9.35
N GLY A 25 8.09 7.08 -9.85
CA GLY A 25 6.81 7.34 -9.16
C GLY A 25 6.29 6.15 -8.35
N ASP A 26 6.98 5.01 -8.34
CA ASP A 26 6.54 3.81 -7.63
C ASP A 26 6.76 3.96 -6.13
N VAL A 27 5.68 3.90 -5.36
CA VAL A 27 5.68 4.03 -3.89
C VAL A 27 6.56 2.99 -3.20
N MET A 28 6.81 1.84 -3.82
CA MET A 28 7.74 0.82 -3.34
C MET A 28 9.15 1.38 -3.11
N ASN A 29 9.62 2.19 -4.06
CA ASN A 29 10.95 2.78 -4.01
C ASN A 29 11.05 3.88 -2.96
N CYS A 30 9.92 4.50 -2.60
CA CYS A 30 9.82 5.47 -1.51
C CYS A 30 9.68 4.79 -0.14
N ALA A 31 9.01 3.63 -0.05
CA ALA A 31 8.74 2.91 1.20
C ALA A 31 10.04 2.56 1.97
N LEU A 32 11.12 2.24 1.26
CA LEU A 32 12.45 1.98 1.82
C LEU A 32 13.04 3.15 2.62
N ARG A 33 12.54 4.37 2.39
CA ARG A 33 13.05 5.60 3.01
C ARG A 33 12.33 5.97 4.30
N LEU A 34 11.25 5.28 4.67
CA LEU A 34 10.48 5.57 5.88
C LEU A 34 11.33 5.39 7.14
N LYS A 35 11.22 6.35 8.07
CA LYS A 35 11.96 6.39 9.36
C LYS A 35 11.06 6.54 10.59
N VAL A 36 9.75 6.54 10.40
CA VAL A 36 8.76 6.73 11.46
C VAL A 36 7.88 5.49 11.61
N PRO A 37 7.25 5.26 12.77
CA PRO A 37 6.23 4.24 12.91
C PRO A 37 5.07 4.48 11.94
N CYS A 38 4.53 3.40 11.38
CA CYS A 38 3.44 3.49 10.41
C CYS A 38 2.25 2.63 10.83
N TYR A 39 1.05 3.08 10.49
CA TYR A 39 -0.16 2.30 10.58
C TYR A 39 -0.78 2.23 9.18
N PHE A 40 -0.97 1.02 8.68
CA PHE A 40 -1.60 0.78 7.39
C PHE A 40 -2.98 0.17 7.58
N ALA A 41 -3.89 0.48 6.67
CA ALA A 41 -5.20 -0.14 6.60
C ALA A 41 -5.60 -0.36 5.15
N TRP A 42 -6.20 -1.52 4.87
CA TRP A 42 -6.82 -1.79 3.58
C TRP A 42 -7.82 -2.94 3.66
N GLY A 43 -8.75 -2.92 2.70
CA GLY A 43 -9.66 -4.01 2.45
C GLY A 43 -8.99 -5.21 1.76
N TYR A 44 -9.28 -6.41 2.23
CA TYR A 44 -8.77 -7.65 1.63
C TYR A 44 -9.38 -7.92 0.24
N HIS A 45 -10.60 -7.45 -0.02
CA HIS A 45 -11.26 -7.58 -1.32
C HIS A 45 -11.04 -6.35 -2.23
N ASN A 46 -10.02 -5.53 -1.97
CA ASN A 46 -9.75 -4.32 -2.74
C ASN A 46 -9.23 -4.67 -4.15
N VAL A 47 -10.05 -4.46 -5.18
CA VAL A 47 -9.65 -4.72 -6.58
C VAL A 47 -8.99 -3.51 -7.27
N THR A 48 -9.12 -2.32 -6.70
CA THR A 48 -8.53 -1.07 -7.23
C THR A 48 -7.07 -0.91 -6.82
N CYS A 49 -6.78 -1.23 -5.56
CA CYS A 49 -5.43 -1.34 -5.01
C CYS A 49 -5.28 -2.76 -4.44
N PRO A 50 -4.90 -3.74 -5.27
CA PRO A 50 -4.86 -5.14 -4.86
C PRO A 50 -3.98 -5.37 -3.63
N PRO A 51 -4.41 -6.19 -2.65
CA PRO A 51 -3.59 -6.50 -1.48
C PRO A 51 -2.19 -6.97 -1.84
N THR A 52 -2.00 -7.66 -2.97
CA THR A 52 -0.68 -8.07 -3.45
C THR A 52 0.29 -6.91 -3.67
N SER A 53 -0.17 -5.80 -4.27
CA SER A 53 0.66 -4.60 -4.45
C SER A 53 0.82 -3.84 -3.13
N MET A 54 -0.19 -3.80 -2.28
CA MET A 54 -0.09 -3.15 -0.97
C MET A 54 0.89 -3.89 -0.05
N TYR A 55 0.83 -5.22 0.00
CA TYR A 55 1.75 -6.07 0.76
C TYR A 55 3.17 -5.96 0.27
N ALA A 56 3.40 -5.88 -1.05
CA ALA A 56 4.76 -5.69 -1.55
C ALA A 56 5.39 -4.38 -1.02
N ALA A 57 4.61 -3.31 -0.82
CA ALA A 57 5.10 -2.04 -0.26
C ALA A 57 5.29 -2.15 1.24
N TYR A 58 4.33 -2.76 1.92
CA TYR A 58 4.39 -2.98 3.36
C TYR A 58 5.59 -3.84 3.77
N ASN A 59 5.89 -4.90 3.00
CA ASN A 59 6.92 -5.87 3.34
C ASN A 59 8.35 -5.32 3.22
N VAL A 60 8.58 -4.30 2.39
CA VAL A 60 9.90 -3.67 2.28
C VAL A 60 10.18 -2.65 3.40
N ILE A 61 9.16 -2.21 4.13
CA ILE A 61 9.31 -1.24 5.23
C ILE A 61 9.88 -1.95 6.46
N THR A 62 10.97 -1.45 7.04
CA THR A 62 11.60 -2.05 8.23
C THR A 62 11.20 -1.40 9.55
N MET A 63 10.61 -0.19 9.51
CA MET A 63 10.18 0.53 10.71
C MET A 63 9.00 -0.17 11.41
N PRO A 64 8.77 0.10 12.72
CA PRO A 64 7.61 -0.42 13.43
C PRO A 64 6.32 -0.11 12.66
N LYS A 65 5.58 -1.15 12.30
CA LYS A 65 4.39 -1.01 11.46
C LYS A 65 3.27 -1.91 11.96
N LEU A 66 2.06 -1.37 11.92
CA LEU A 66 0.82 -2.09 12.19
C LEU A 66 0.00 -2.18 10.91
N LEU A 67 -0.84 -3.21 10.82
CA LEU A 67 -1.77 -3.41 9.72
C LEU A 67 -3.16 -3.73 10.26
N LEU A 68 -4.13 -2.90 9.92
CA LEU A 68 -5.55 -3.23 10.01
C LEU A 68 -5.98 -3.86 8.68
N LEU A 69 -6.13 -5.18 8.69
CA LEU A 69 -6.64 -5.91 7.53
C LEU A 69 -8.16 -6.06 7.66
N ALA A 70 -8.90 -5.31 6.86
CA ALA A 70 -10.36 -5.38 6.84
C ALA A 70 -10.82 -6.44 5.84
N LEU A 71 -11.21 -7.61 6.35
CA LEU A 71 -11.47 -8.79 5.52
C LEU A 71 -12.67 -8.61 4.58
N ASP A 72 -13.70 -7.91 5.03
CA ASP A 72 -14.95 -7.75 4.28
C ASP A 72 -14.98 -6.53 3.36
N THR A 73 -13.98 -5.63 3.45
CA THR A 73 -13.99 -4.37 2.70
C THR A 73 -13.15 -4.42 1.43
N GLY A 74 -13.52 -3.56 0.47
CA GLY A 74 -12.83 -3.37 -0.79
C GLY A 74 -12.01 -2.08 -0.80
N HIS A 75 -12.28 -1.19 -1.76
CA HIS A 75 -11.64 0.13 -1.85
C HIS A 75 -12.35 1.22 -1.02
N THR A 76 -13.07 0.82 0.03
CA THR A 76 -13.87 1.74 0.85
C THR A 76 -13.51 1.53 2.31
N THR A 77 -13.28 2.63 3.02
CA THR A 77 -13.08 2.64 4.47
C THR A 77 -14.41 2.80 5.19
N ILE A 78 -14.64 1.97 6.22
CA ILE A 78 -15.84 2.06 7.07
C ILE A 78 -15.56 2.85 8.36
N PRO A 79 -16.58 3.41 9.03
CA PRO A 79 -16.39 4.23 10.23
C PRO A 79 -15.60 3.53 11.35
N ALA A 80 -15.77 2.20 11.50
CA ALA A 80 -15.03 1.42 12.48
C ALA A 80 -13.51 1.41 12.22
N GLU A 81 -13.09 1.29 10.96
CA GLU A 81 -11.68 1.35 10.58
C GLU A 81 -11.11 2.75 10.84
N THR A 82 -11.87 3.78 10.47
CA THR A 82 -11.50 5.19 10.72
C THR A 82 -11.32 5.48 12.20
N ALA A 83 -12.21 4.96 13.06
CA ALA A 83 -12.13 5.16 14.50
C ALA A 83 -10.83 4.56 15.08
N ILE A 84 -10.45 3.35 14.66
CA ILE A 84 -9.22 2.68 15.10
C ILE A 84 -7.97 3.47 14.69
N ILE A 85 -7.93 3.96 13.44
CA ILE A 85 -6.78 4.73 12.95
C ILE A 85 -6.69 6.08 13.67
N ASN A 86 -7.82 6.75 13.87
CA ASN A 86 -7.85 8.02 14.59
C ASN A 86 -7.36 7.88 16.03
N ASP A 87 -7.79 6.84 16.74
CA ASP A 87 -7.32 6.52 18.10
C ASP A 87 -5.80 6.30 18.13
N TRP A 88 -5.26 5.57 17.16
CA TRP A 88 -3.81 5.41 17.03
C TRP A 88 -3.11 6.76 16.80
N ILE A 89 -3.65 7.62 15.94
CA ILE A 89 -3.08 8.95 15.67
C ILE A 89 -3.11 9.82 16.93
N THR A 90 -4.25 9.93 17.62
CA THR A 90 -4.39 10.76 18.83
C THR A 90 -3.45 10.28 19.93
N THR A 91 -3.32 8.96 20.11
CA THR A 91 -2.33 8.35 21.03
C THR A 91 -0.90 8.75 20.66
N LYS A 92 -0.53 8.67 19.37
CA LYS A 92 0.84 9.04 18.92
C LYS A 92 1.14 10.52 19.03
N LEU A 93 0.10 11.37 19.00
CA LEU A 93 0.23 12.81 19.16
C LEU A 93 0.07 13.29 20.62
N GLY A 94 -0.30 12.39 21.56
CA GLY A 94 -0.56 12.75 22.96
C GLY A 94 -1.81 13.62 23.13
N LEU A 95 -2.87 13.34 22.36
CA LEU A 95 -4.14 14.08 22.34
C LEU A 95 -5.29 13.31 23.01
N GLU A 96 -4.95 12.30 23.80
CA GLU A 96 -5.87 11.40 24.54
C GLU A 96 -6.40 12.00 25.84
#